data_AF-A0A842NDK7-F1
#
_entry.id   AF-A0A842NDK7-F1
#
_cell.length_a   1.000
_cell.length_b   1.000
_cell.length_c   1.000
_cell.angle_alpha   90.00
_cell.angle_beta   90.00
_cell.angle_gamma   90.00
#
_symmetry.space_group_name_H-M   'P 1'
#
loop_
_entity.id
_entity.type
_entity.pdbx_description
1 polymer ?
#
loop_
_entity_poly.entity_id
_entity_poly.type
_entity_poly.pdbx_seq_one_letter_code
_entity_poly.pdbx_strand_id
1 'polypeptide(L)'
;MKIWFDILTPKQYLFFEYFIQKLRKKYKIISTSRKYEQVNGIKKFGSINPIIIGKHGGRKNVNKLLASLDRSKLLTKKIEKSKPNLLVSFCSPEASRVAYGLGIPHISFSDSPHAEAVMRLSLPYATKLLTPWIFPKTDFTAYGINKKDIIKYKAIDASVIIK
;
A
#
# COMPACT_ATOMS: atom_id res chain seq x y z
N MET A 1 -18.99 4.91 -2.31
CA MET A 1 -17.51 5.07 -2.18
C MET A 1 -16.79 3.96 -2.93
N LYS A 2 -15.64 4.28 -3.53
CA LYS A 2 -14.73 3.36 -4.23
C LYS A 2 -13.36 3.38 -3.56
N ILE A 3 -12.85 2.21 -3.16
CA ILE A 3 -11.58 2.08 -2.43
C ILE A 3 -10.56 1.39 -3.32
N TRP A 4 -9.37 1.97 -3.40
CA TRP A 4 -8.22 1.41 -4.08
C TRP A 4 -7.25 0.80 -3.07
N PHE A 5 -7.00 -0.49 -3.16
CA PHE A 5 -5.96 -1.19 -2.42
C PHE A 5 -4.73 -1.41 -3.31
N ASP A 6 -3.55 -1.00 -2.86
CA ASP A 6 -2.29 -1.36 -3.52
C ASP A 6 -1.52 -2.39 -2.69
N ILE A 7 -1.29 -3.57 -3.28
CA ILE A 7 -0.81 -4.78 -2.59
C ILE A 7 0.47 -5.25 -3.27
N LEU A 8 1.62 -5.05 -2.62
CA LEU A 8 2.95 -5.24 -3.21
C LEU A 8 3.68 -6.52 -2.77
N THR A 9 3.18 -7.23 -1.76
CA THR A 9 3.80 -8.46 -1.23
C THR A 9 2.74 -9.50 -0.81
N PRO A 10 3.10 -10.79 -0.69
CA PRO A 10 2.19 -11.82 -0.17
C PRO A 10 1.66 -11.54 1.23
N LYS A 11 2.51 -11.01 2.13
CA LYS A 11 2.10 -10.58 3.48
C LYS A 11 0.94 -9.59 3.41
N GLN A 12 1.08 -8.56 2.57
CA GLN A 12 0.06 -7.54 2.40
C GLN A 12 -1.23 -8.10 1.80
N TYR A 13 -1.13 -9.11 0.93
CA TYR A 13 -2.29 -9.79 0.37
C TYR A 13 -3.09 -10.52 1.43
N LEU A 14 -2.43 -11.38 2.22
CA LEU A 14 -3.08 -12.15 3.28
C LEU A 14 -3.72 -11.22 4.31
N PHE A 15 -3.01 -10.14 4.68
CA PHE A 15 -3.54 -9.15 5.60
C PHE A 15 -4.79 -8.44 5.03
N PHE A 16 -4.71 -7.93 3.79
CA PHE A 16 -5.83 -7.18 3.20
C PHE A 16 -6.98 -8.04 2.70
N GLU A 17 -6.81 -9.35 2.51
CA GLU A 17 -7.89 -10.24 2.06
C GLU A 17 -9.13 -10.14 2.93
N TYR A 18 -8.95 -10.23 4.24
CA TYR A 18 -10.04 -10.11 5.19
C TYR A 18 -10.79 -8.77 5.06
N PHE A 19 -10.05 -7.66 4.98
CA PHE A 19 -10.64 -6.32 4.85
C PHE A 19 -11.38 -6.17 3.52
N ILE A 20 -10.77 -6.62 2.42
CA ILE A 20 -11.37 -6.52 1.09
C ILE A 20 -12.65 -7.35 1.01
N GLN A 21 -12.67 -8.58 1.54
CA GLN A 21 -13.88 -9.42 1.56
C GLN A 21 -15.03 -8.80 2.36
N LYS A 22 -14.72 -8.12 3.47
CA LYS A 22 -15.73 -7.41 4.25
C LYS A 22 -16.21 -6.13 3.55
N LEU A 23 -15.28 -5.31 3.08
CA LEU A 23 -15.58 -3.99 2.50
C LEU A 23 -16.25 -4.09 1.13
N ARG A 24 -15.95 -5.13 0.33
CA ARG A 24 -16.59 -5.32 -0.99
C ARG A 24 -18.10 -5.54 -0.92
N LYS A 25 -18.65 -5.90 0.24
CA LYS A 25 -20.10 -6.01 0.47
C LYS A 25 -20.80 -4.64 0.43
N LYS A 26 -20.07 -3.54 0.66
CA LYS A 26 -20.62 -2.17 0.77
C LYS A 26 -20.00 -1.19 -0.23
N TYR A 27 -18.76 -1.44 -0.67
CA TYR A 27 -17.98 -0.51 -1.48
C TYR A 27 -17.40 -1.16 -2.72
N LYS A 28 -17.23 -0.37 -3.78
CA LYS A 28 -16.52 -0.83 -4.99
C LYS A 28 -15.02 -0.90 -4.68
N ILE A 29 -14.40 -2.05 -4.91
CA ILE A 29 -12.97 -2.26 -4.64
C ILE A 29 -12.18 -2.32 -5.95
N ILE A 30 -11.05 -1.63 -5.99
CA ILE A 30 -10.01 -1.82 -7.00
C ILE A 30 -8.76 -2.29 -6.27
N SER A 31 -8.16 -3.38 -6.71
CA SER A 31 -6.89 -3.84 -6.17
C SER A 31 -5.84 -3.80 -7.27
N THR A 32 -4.68 -3.23 -6.98
CA THR A 32 -3.51 -3.23 -7.86
C THR A 32 -2.34 -3.92 -7.20
N SER A 33 -1.43 -4.41 -8.03
CA SER A 33 -0.16 -4.98 -7.59
C SER A 33 0.91 -4.70 -8.65
N ARG A 34 2.09 -5.32 -8.51
CA ARG A 34 3.19 -5.24 -9.47
C ARG A 34 3.79 -6.62 -9.67
N LYS A 35 4.40 -6.86 -10.84
CA LYS A 35 5.13 -8.10 -11.10
C LYS A 35 6.36 -8.15 -10.18
N TYR A 36 6.41 -9.16 -9.33
CA TYR A 36 7.53 -9.47 -8.44
C TYR A 36 7.52 -10.97 -8.19
N GLU A 37 8.68 -11.63 -8.20
CA GLU A 37 8.74 -13.11 -8.14
C GLU A 37 8.01 -13.69 -6.94
N GLN A 38 8.13 -13.06 -5.78
CA GLN A 38 7.42 -13.47 -4.56
C GLN A 38 5.89 -13.25 -4.65
N VAL A 39 5.44 -12.39 -5.56
CA VAL A 39 4.03 -12.05 -5.83
C VAL A 39 3.48 -12.83 -7.03
N ASN A 40 4.34 -13.46 -7.84
CA ASN A 40 3.94 -14.29 -8.96
C ASN A 40 3.31 -15.58 -8.42
N GLY A 41 1.99 -15.57 -8.26
CA GLY A 41 1.26 -16.62 -7.54
C GLY A 41 0.24 -16.07 -6.55
N ILE A 42 0.16 -14.75 -6.35
CA ILE A 42 -0.81 -14.15 -5.43
C ILE A 42 -2.26 -14.53 -5.74
N LYS A 43 -2.58 -14.75 -7.02
CA LYS A 43 -3.88 -15.25 -7.48
C LYS A 43 -4.21 -16.67 -7.00
N LYS A 44 -3.19 -17.46 -6.65
CA LYS A 44 -3.35 -18.83 -6.13
C LYS A 44 -3.60 -18.85 -4.61
N PHE A 45 -3.33 -17.76 -3.89
CA PHE A 45 -3.45 -17.72 -2.43
C PHE A 45 -4.86 -17.42 -1.93
N GLY A 46 -5.74 -16.84 -2.75
CA GLY A 46 -7.07 -16.47 -2.27
C GLY A 46 -7.98 -15.81 -3.29
N SER A 47 -8.93 -15.06 -2.76
CA SER A 47 -10.11 -14.52 -3.47
C SER A 47 -9.91 -13.16 -4.13
N ILE A 48 -8.79 -12.48 -3.87
CA ILE A 48 -8.49 -11.18 -4.48
C ILE A 48 -7.71 -11.41 -5.77
N ASN A 49 -8.12 -10.71 -6.82
CA ASN A 49 -7.43 -10.67 -8.11
C ASN A 49 -6.92 -9.25 -8.42
N PRO A 50 -5.74 -8.85 -7.91
CA PRO A 50 -5.19 -7.53 -8.19
C PRO A 50 -4.81 -7.38 -9.67
N ILE A 51 -5.03 -6.17 -10.21
CA ILE A 51 -4.57 -5.78 -11.53
C ILE A 51 -3.05 -5.57 -11.45
N ILE A 52 -2.28 -6.33 -12.23
CA ILE A 52 -0.82 -6.22 -12.24
C ILE A 52 -0.42 -5.01 -13.07
N ILE A 53 0.27 -4.05 -12.45
CA ILE A 53 0.73 -2.82 -13.08
C ILE A 53 2.22 -2.62 -12.77
N GLY A 54 3.04 -2.64 -13.81
CA GLY A 54 4.50 -2.49 -13.69
C GLY A 54 5.19 -3.69 -13.03
N LYS A 55 6.42 -3.47 -12.57
CA LYS A 55 7.32 -4.48 -11.98
C LYS A 55 8.17 -3.90 -10.85
N HIS A 56 8.82 -4.73 -10.04
CA HIS A 56 9.65 -4.28 -8.91
C HIS A 56 11.00 -3.65 -9.31
N GLY A 57 11.60 -4.06 -10.44
CA GLY A 57 12.91 -3.55 -10.90
C GLY A 57 14.14 -4.32 -10.37
N GLY A 58 13.97 -5.29 -9.48
CA GLY A 58 15.07 -6.17 -9.03
C GLY A 58 16.03 -5.50 -8.06
N ARG A 59 17.28 -5.98 -7.97
CA ARG A 59 18.24 -5.53 -6.93
C ARG A 59 18.88 -4.16 -7.20
N LYS A 60 19.20 -3.84 -8.47
CA LYS A 60 19.92 -2.61 -8.86
C LYS A 60 19.05 -1.36 -8.67
N ASN A 61 19.59 -0.32 -8.05
CA ASN A 61 18.86 0.92 -7.75
C ASN A 61 18.31 1.62 -8.99
N VAL A 62 19.12 1.74 -10.06
CA VAL A 62 18.68 2.34 -11.33
C VAL A 62 17.47 1.61 -11.93
N ASN A 63 17.46 0.28 -11.87
CA ASN A 63 16.34 -0.51 -12.38
C ASN A 63 15.09 -0.36 -11.53
N LYS A 64 15.22 -0.27 -10.20
CA LYS A 64 14.10 0.04 -9.30
C LYS A 64 13.52 1.42 -9.59
N LEU A 65 14.38 2.42 -9.77
CA LEU A 65 13.95 3.79 -10.07
C LEU A 65 13.18 3.85 -11.40
N LEU A 66 13.75 3.32 -12.47
CA LEU A 66 13.09 3.26 -13.79
C LEU A 66 11.76 2.50 -13.71
N ALA A 67 11.73 1.34 -13.05
CA ALA A 67 10.50 0.57 -12.88
C ALA A 67 9.44 1.31 -12.04
N SER A 68 9.86 2.08 -11.04
CA SER A 68 8.98 2.90 -10.21
C SER A 68 8.37 4.08 -11.00
N LEU A 69 9.18 4.75 -11.84
CA LEU A 69 8.71 5.80 -12.74
C LEU A 69 7.68 5.27 -13.76
N ASP A 70 8.00 4.15 -14.42
CA ASP A 70 7.10 3.49 -15.37
C ASP A 70 5.79 3.06 -14.70
N ARG A 71 5.89 2.44 -13.52
CA ARG A 71 4.71 2.02 -12.76
C ARG A 71 3.85 3.21 -12.36
N SER A 72 4.46 4.30 -11.92
CA SER A 72 3.74 5.52 -11.55
C SER A 72 2.95 6.06 -12.75
N LYS A 73 3.57 6.14 -13.94
CA LYS A 73 2.89 6.55 -15.18
C LYS A 73 1.69 5.66 -15.52
N LEU A 74 1.85 4.35 -15.42
CA LEU A 74 0.78 3.38 -15.68
C LEU A 74 -0.35 3.46 -14.65
N LEU A 75 0.01 3.58 -13.37
CA LEU A 75 -0.95 3.77 -12.29
C LEU A 75 -1.76 5.05 -12.48
N THR A 76 -1.12 6.18 -12.78
CA THR A 76 -1.82 7.45 -13.03
C THR A 76 -2.92 7.28 -14.07
N LYS A 77 -2.59 6.69 -15.24
CA LYS A 77 -3.57 6.42 -16.32
C LYS A 77 -4.73 5.52 -15.87
N LYS A 78 -4.44 4.51 -15.04
CA LYS A 78 -5.48 3.59 -14.54
C LYS A 78 -6.38 4.28 -13.51
N ILE A 79 -5.76 4.99 -12.56
CA ILE A 79 -6.43 5.58 -11.41
C ILE A 79 -7.26 6.78 -11.81
N GLU A 80 -6.75 7.64 -12.70
CA GLU A 80 -7.51 8.76 -13.29
C GLU A 80 -8.82 8.29 -13.94
N LYS A 81 -8.79 7.20 -14.72
CA LYS A 81 -10.01 6.63 -15.32
C LYS A 81 -10.95 6.04 -14.26
N SER A 82 -10.37 5.40 -13.24
CA SER A 82 -11.15 4.66 -12.25
C SER A 82 -11.71 5.53 -11.12
N LYS A 83 -11.11 6.70 -10.85
CA LYS A 83 -11.51 7.70 -9.85
C LYS A 83 -11.91 7.10 -8.49
N PRO A 84 -10.99 6.40 -7.78
CA PRO A 84 -11.27 5.95 -6.41
C PRO A 84 -11.32 7.15 -5.46
N ASN A 85 -12.05 7.00 -4.36
CA ASN A 85 -12.19 8.02 -3.34
C ASN A 85 -11.15 7.90 -2.23
N LEU A 86 -10.45 6.77 -2.14
CA LEU A 86 -9.53 6.44 -1.05
C LEU A 86 -8.49 5.44 -1.53
N LEU A 87 -7.21 5.68 -1.21
CA LEU A 87 -6.13 4.69 -1.29
C LEU A 87 -5.92 4.04 0.08
N VAL A 88 -5.77 2.71 0.09
CA VAL A 88 -5.30 1.92 1.23
C VAL A 88 -4.07 1.11 0.79
N SER A 89 -2.97 1.19 1.52
CA SER A 89 -1.77 0.41 1.21
C SER A 89 -0.87 0.21 2.43
N PHE A 90 0.11 -0.69 2.33
CA PHE A 90 1.23 -0.75 3.26
C PHE A 90 2.37 0.16 2.77
N CYS A 91 2.21 1.48 2.94
CA CYS A 91 3.20 2.48 2.54
C CYS A 91 3.70 2.28 1.09
N SER A 92 2.81 2.08 0.12
CA SER A 92 3.22 1.82 -1.27
C SER A 92 3.80 3.09 -1.93
N PRO A 93 5.09 3.14 -2.32
CA PRO A 93 5.71 4.38 -2.81
C PRO A 93 5.01 4.97 -4.04
N GLU A 94 4.84 4.18 -5.11
CA GLU A 94 4.25 4.70 -6.34
C GLU A 94 2.77 5.03 -6.16
N ALA A 95 2.02 4.22 -5.41
CA ALA A 95 0.61 4.49 -5.18
C ALA A 95 0.39 5.75 -4.34
N SER A 96 1.22 5.96 -3.30
CA SER A 96 1.15 7.14 -2.44
C SER A 96 1.39 8.42 -3.26
N ARG A 97 2.43 8.42 -4.12
CA ARG A 97 2.72 9.56 -5.00
C ARG A 97 1.61 9.84 -5.99
N VAL A 98 1.00 8.81 -6.58
CA VAL A 98 -0.11 8.94 -7.53
C VAL A 98 -1.37 9.45 -6.83
N ALA A 99 -1.73 8.89 -5.67
CA ALA A 99 -2.88 9.32 -4.89
C ALA A 99 -2.77 10.79 -4.49
N TYR A 100 -1.60 11.20 -3.95
CA TYR A 100 -1.34 12.60 -3.60
C TYR A 100 -1.47 13.53 -4.80
N GLY A 101 -0.86 13.19 -5.94
CA GLY A 101 -0.93 14.00 -7.15
C GLY A 101 -2.34 14.12 -7.74
N LEU A 102 -3.23 13.17 -7.45
CA LEU A 102 -4.62 13.16 -7.91
C LEU A 102 -5.61 13.63 -6.83
N GLY A 103 -5.14 14.10 -5.68
CA GLY A 103 -6.00 14.57 -4.59
C GLY A 103 -6.81 13.47 -3.90
N ILE A 104 -6.33 12.22 -3.94
CA ILE A 104 -6.99 11.07 -3.31
C ILE A 104 -6.42 10.87 -1.90
N PRO A 105 -7.25 10.88 -0.84
CA PRO A 105 -6.76 10.62 0.52
C PRO A 105 -6.19 9.21 0.63
N HIS A 106 -5.20 9.04 1.50
CA HIS A 106 -4.45 7.80 1.66
C HIS A 106 -4.40 7.36 3.13
N ILE A 107 -4.94 6.18 3.40
CA ILE A 107 -4.76 5.46 4.66
C ILE A 107 -3.62 4.47 4.45
N SER A 108 -2.50 4.70 5.13
CA SER A 108 -1.35 3.81 5.07
C SER A 108 -1.30 2.89 6.28
N PHE A 109 -0.81 1.67 6.09
CA PHE A 109 -0.43 0.73 7.14
C PHE A 109 1.10 0.59 7.18
N SER A 110 1.68 0.44 8.37
CA SER A 110 3.09 0.05 8.49
C SER A 110 3.38 -0.57 9.86
N ASP A 111 4.10 -1.67 9.84
CA ASP A 111 4.70 -2.33 10.99
C ASP A 111 6.24 -2.40 10.85
N SER A 112 6.81 -1.58 9.96
CA SER A 112 8.23 -1.61 9.63
C SER A 112 8.80 -0.19 9.54
N PRO A 113 8.92 0.54 10.66
CA PRO A 113 9.48 1.90 10.64
C PRO A 113 10.90 1.95 10.09
N HIS A 114 11.68 0.88 10.28
CA HIS A 114 13.05 0.73 9.78
C HIS A 114 13.16 0.64 8.24
N ALA A 115 12.05 0.48 7.51
CA ALA A 115 12.06 0.44 6.05
C ALA A 115 12.18 1.84 5.44
N GLU A 116 13.30 2.52 5.70
CA GLU A 116 13.47 3.96 5.47
C GLU A 116 13.08 4.43 4.07
N ALA A 117 13.55 3.74 3.03
CA ALA A 117 13.28 4.13 1.64
C ALA A 117 11.77 4.11 1.34
N VAL A 118 11.06 3.10 1.85
CA VAL A 118 9.61 3.00 1.68
C VAL A 118 8.91 4.10 2.46
N MET A 119 9.30 4.33 3.72
CA MET A 119 8.68 5.34 4.57
C MET A 119 8.87 6.75 4.00
N ARG A 120 10.10 7.14 3.63
CA ARG A 120 10.41 8.46 3.05
C ARG A 120 9.64 8.73 1.75
N LEU A 121 9.40 7.70 0.94
CA LEU A 121 8.71 7.84 -0.34
C LEU A 121 7.17 7.75 -0.24
N SER A 122 6.61 7.46 0.93
CA SER A 122 5.16 7.22 1.08
C SER A 122 4.50 8.02 2.21
N LEU A 123 5.09 8.05 3.41
CA LEU A 123 4.47 8.66 4.58
C LEU A 123 4.20 10.16 4.48
N PRO A 124 5.05 10.99 3.85
CA PRO A 124 4.73 12.40 3.64
C PRO A 124 3.40 12.63 2.89
N TYR A 125 2.96 11.64 2.12
CA TYR A 125 1.75 11.70 1.31
C TYR A 125 0.53 11.06 1.99
N ALA A 126 0.70 10.40 3.13
CA ALA A 126 -0.36 9.69 3.82
C ALA A 126 -1.26 10.66 4.61
N THR A 127 -2.58 10.50 4.47
CA THR A 127 -3.57 11.24 5.27
C THR A 127 -3.65 10.69 6.69
N LYS A 128 -3.57 9.36 6.84
CA LYS A 128 -3.50 8.66 8.13
C LYS A 128 -2.53 7.48 8.03
N LEU A 129 -1.82 7.20 9.11
CA LEU A 129 -1.04 5.98 9.29
C LEU A 129 -1.68 5.13 10.37
N LEU A 130 -1.92 3.85 10.07
CA LEU A 130 -2.31 2.83 11.02
C LEU A 130 -1.09 1.94 11.31
N THR A 131 -0.75 1.76 12.57
CA THR A 131 0.42 0.98 12.98
C THR A 131 0.15 0.15 14.24
N PRO A 132 0.79 -1.02 14.43
CA PRO A 132 0.70 -1.76 15.68
C PRO A 132 1.07 -0.92 16.91
N TRP A 133 0.42 -1.20 18.03
CA TRP A 133 0.60 -0.45 19.29
C TRP A 133 2.05 -0.44 19.80
N ILE A 134 2.81 -1.50 19.50
CA ILE A 134 4.19 -1.71 19.94
C ILE A 134 5.16 -0.70 19.33
N PHE A 135 4.90 -0.19 18.12
CA PHE A 135 5.77 0.80 17.49
C PHE A 135 5.50 2.20 18.05
N PRO A 136 6.51 2.90 18.59
CA PRO A 136 6.40 4.31 18.93
C PRO A 136 5.95 5.17 17.76
N LYS A 137 5.14 6.20 18.02
CA LYS A 137 4.75 7.15 16.98
C LYS A 137 5.96 7.92 16.44
N THR A 138 6.96 8.15 17.29
CA THR A 138 8.19 8.88 16.99
C THR A 138 8.97 8.27 15.82
N ASP A 139 8.93 6.95 15.71
CA ASP A 139 9.59 6.20 14.64
C ASP A 139 9.04 6.55 13.26
N PHE A 140 7.79 7.02 13.19
CA PHE A 140 7.16 7.42 11.93
C PHE A 140 7.17 8.93 11.71
N THR A 141 7.10 9.73 12.78
CA THR A 141 7.11 11.20 12.65
C THR A 141 8.39 11.73 12.01
N ALA A 142 9.51 11.01 12.13
CA ALA A 142 10.76 11.32 11.43
C ALA A 142 10.64 11.35 9.89
N TYR A 143 9.59 10.74 9.34
CA TYR A 143 9.31 10.69 7.90
C TYR A 143 8.23 11.69 7.46
N GLY A 144 7.93 12.72 8.25
CA GLY A 144 7.10 13.85 7.83
C GLY A 144 5.58 13.69 8.03
N ILE A 145 5.12 12.60 8.64
CA ILE A 145 3.70 12.47 9.05
C ILE A 145 3.48 13.11 10.43
N ASN A 146 2.37 13.82 10.60
CA ASN A 146 2.02 14.41 11.90
C ASN A 146 1.63 13.33 12.93
N LYS A 147 2.06 13.50 14.18
CA LYS A 147 1.77 12.56 15.29
C LYS A 147 0.26 12.31 15.53
N LYS A 148 -0.58 13.32 15.25
CA LYS A 148 -2.05 13.24 15.35
C LYS A 148 -2.69 12.37 14.27
N ASP A 149 -1.99 12.18 13.15
CA ASP A 149 -2.46 11.40 12.00
C ASP A 149 -2.00 9.94 12.07
N ILE A 150 -1.24 9.58 13.11
CA ILE A 150 -0.85 8.20 13.43
C ILE A 150 -1.86 7.59 14.41
N ILE A 151 -2.48 6.50 14.01
CA ILE A 151 -3.47 5.71 14.77
C ILE A 151 -2.84 4.36 15.11
N LYS A 152 -2.86 4.00 16.39
CA LYS A 152 -2.35 2.71 16.86
C LYS A 152 -3.48 1.68 16.92
N TYR A 153 -3.21 0.43 16.55
CA TYR A 153 -4.12 -0.70 16.76
C TYR A 153 -3.48 -1.81 17.59
N LYS A 154 -4.31 -2.54 18.36
CA LYS A 154 -3.88 -3.60 19.29
C LYS A 154 -3.75 -4.96 18.60
N ALA A 155 -2.91 -5.06 17.58
CA ALA A 155 -2.59 -6.33 16.91
C ALA A 155 -1.16 -6.31 16.33
N ILE A 156 -0.59 -7.49 16.10
CA ILE A 156 0.66 -7.67 15.35
C ILE A 156 0.29 -8.25 13.98
N ASP A 157 0.73 -7.62 12.90
CA ASP A 157 0.27 -8.00 11.55
C ASP A 157 0.60 -9.45 11.20
N ALA A 158 1.77 -9.92 11.62
CA ALA A 158 2.19 -11.30 11.46
C ALA A 158 1.28 -12.29 12.21
N SER A 159 0.78 -11.96 13.40
CA SER A 159 -0.11 -12.85 14.15
C SER A 159 -1.52 -12.91 13.54
N VAL A 160 -1.92 -11.91 12.74
CA VAL A 160 -3.22 -11.89 12.06
C VAL A 160 -3.23 -12.80 10.82
N ILE A 161 -2.05 -13.07 10.23
CA ILE A 161 -1.92 -13.85 8.99
C ILE A 161 -1.52 -15.31 9.20
N ILE A 162 -1.00 -15.67 10.39
CA ILE A 162 -0.71 -17.07 10.75
C ILE A 162 -2.05 -17.74 11.09
N LYS A 163 -2.38 -18.82 10.38
CA LYS A 163 -3.50 -19.71 10.67
C LYS A 163 -2.99 -20.98 11.34
#